data_AF-A0A2G6MQI1-F1
#
_entry.id   AF-A0A2G6MQI1-F1
#
_cell.length_a   1.000
_cell.length_b   1.000
_cell.length_c   1.000
_cell.angle_alpha   90.00
_cell.angle_beta   90.00
_cell.angle_gamma   90.00
#
_symmetry.space_group_name_H-M   'P 1'
#
loop_
_entity.id
_entity.type
_entity.pdbx_description
1 polymer ?
#
loop_
_entity_poly.entity_id
_entity_poly.type
_entity_poly.pdbx_seq_one_letter_code
_entity_poly.pdbx_strand_id
1 'polypeptide(L)'
;MIHKNVDQAKNASSCSQQSCPSQQQPQNDVAKQQMEMEAMIKDNLAKIKHKIFVLSGKGGVGKSSVSANLATTLAKKGYKTGLMDVDVHGPSIAQMFDITELLDIAPDNKQLLPRQINENLKVVSVQALMQDRDQAVIWRGPAKTGIIKQFVGSVAWGELDFLIIDAPPGTGDEPLTVVQTIPEAKGIIVTT
;
A
#
# COMPACT_ATOMS: atom_id res chain seq x y z
N MET A 1 -36.40 -53.97 -47.84
CA MET A 1 -35.28 -53.16 -48.35
C MET A 1 -34.88 -52.20 -47.23
N ILE A 2 -33.76 -52.47 -46.53
CA ILE A 2 -32.79 -51.47 -45.99
C ILE A 2 -33.35 -50.50 -44.89
N HIS A 3 -33.11 -50.65 -43.56
CA HIS A 3 -31.95 -50.29 -42.70
C HIS A 3 -32.54 -49.74 -41.37
N LYS A 4 -31.95 -49.70 -40.16
CA LYS A 4 -30.63 -50.00 -39.59
C LYS A 4 -30.77 -50.12 -38.05
N ASN A 5 -29.79 -50.81 -37.45
CA ASN A 5 -29.76 -51.39 -36.11
C ASN A 5 -29.72 -50.44 -34.91
N VAL A 6 -30.28 -50.98 -33.82
CA VAL A 6 -30.24 -50.57 -32.41
C VAL A 6 -29.19 -51.44 -31.68
N ASP A 7 -28.65 -50.89 -30.58
CA ASP A 7 -27.82 -51.52 -29.54
C ASP A 7 -26.35 -51.87 -29.84
N GLN A 8 -25.43 -51.35 -29.01
CA GLN A 8 -24.96 -52.10 -27.84
C GLN A 8 -24.04 -51.26 -26.95
N ALA A 9 -24.27 -51.40 -25.64
CA ALA A 9 -23.47 -50.83 -24.56
C ALA A 9 -22.50 -51.88 -23.98
N LYS A 10 -21.45 -51.36 -23.32
CA LYS A 10 -20.56 -51.99 -22.32
C LYS A 10 -19.43 -52.89 -22.85
N ASN A 11 -18.19 -52.44 -22.63
CA ASN A 11 -17.24 -53.15 -21.76
C ASN A 11 -16.05 -52.28 -21.35
N ALA A 12 -15.67 -52.42 -20.08
CA ALA A 12 -14.52 -51.80 -19.44
C ALA A 12 -13.23 -52.60 -19.71
N SER A 13 -12.07 -51.92 -19.80
CA SER A 13 -10.82 -52.32 -19.14
C SER A 13 -9.61 -51.46 -19.60
N SER A 14 -8.76 -51.17 -18.61
CA SER A 14 -7.36 -50.75 -18.68
C SER A 14 -6.95 -49.57 -19.57
N CYS A 15 -6.58 -48.46 -18.95
CA CYS A 15 -5.58 -47.55 -19.54
C CYS A 15 -4.47 -47.28 -18.52
N SER A 16 -3.26 -47.50 -19.01
CA SER A 16 -1.97 -47.58 -18.34
C SER A 16 -1.45 -46.23 -17.85
N GLN A 17 -0.57 -46.32 -16.86
CA GLN A 17 0.29 -45.28 -16.31
C GLN A 17 0.80 -44.28 -17.36
N GLN A 18 0.42 -43.02 -17.22
CA GLN A 18 1.19 -41.87 -17.69
C GLN A 18 1.26 -40.86 -16.56
N SER A 19 2.48 -40.65 -16.07
CA SER A 19 2.85 -39.65 -15.08
C SER A 19 2.59 -38.25 -15.63
N CYS A 20 1.55 -37.59 -15.13
CA CYS A 20 1.39 -36.14 -15.28
C CYS A 20 2.31 -35.45 -14.25
N PRO A 21 3.24 -34.57 -14.66
CA PRO A 21 3.97 -33.75 -13.71
C PRO A 21 3.00 -32.80 -13.01
N SER A 22 3.09 -32.77 -11.68
CA SER A 22 2.27 -32.00 -10.76
C SER A 22 2.31 -30.49 -11.05
N GLN A 23 1.14 -29.92 -11.30
CA GLN A 23 0.87 -28.48 -11.21
C GLN A 23 0.77 -28.05 -9.73
N GLN A 24 1.90 -27.93 -9.03
CA GLN A 24 1.95 -27.53 -7.60
C GLN A 24 2.68 -26.19 -7.36
N GLN A 25 2.77 -25.29 -8.34
CA GLN A 25 3.58 -24.07 -8.22
C GLN A 25 2.89 -22.73 -7.88
N PRO A 26 1.58 -22.46 -8.02
CA PRO A 26 1.09 -21.09 -7.82
C PRO A 26 0.88 -20.64 -6.36
N GLN A 27 0.72 -21.56 -5.39
CA GLN A 27 0.42 -21.19 -3.99
C GLN A 27 1.66 -20.86 -3.15
N ASN A 28 2.79 -21.49 -3.43
CA ASN A 28 4.03 -21.29 -2.65
C ASN A 28 4.67 -19.92 -2.93
N ASP A 29 4.52 -19.40 -4.15
CA ASP A 29 5.13 -18.13 -4.55
C ASP A 29 4.43 -16.91 -3.92
N VAL A 30 3.10 -16.93 -3.83
CA VAL A 30 2.31 -15.85 -3.23
C VAL A 30 2.57 -15.74 -1.73
N ALA A 31 2.62 -16.89 -1.03
CA ALA A 31 2.91 -16.92 0.40
C ALA A 31 4.32 -16.39 0.70
N LYS A 32 5.31 -16.75 -0.13
CA LYS A 32 6.68 -16.27 -0.02
C LYS A 32 6.78 -14.75 -0.21
N GLN A 33 6.12 -14.21 -1.25
CA GLN A 33 6.09 -12.76 -1.51
C GLN A 33 5.44 -11.97 -0.36
N GLN A 34 4.39 -12.51 0.26
CA GLN A 34 3.75 -11.88 1.42
C GLN A 34 4.70 -11.83 2.62
N MET A 35 5.41 -12.92 2.93
CA MET A 35 6.37 -12.95 4.04
C MET A 35 7.53 -11.97 3.82
N GLU A 36 8.06 -11.89 2.58
CA GLU A 36 9.11 -10.95 2.22
C GLU A 36 8.65 -9.49 2.39
N MET A 37 7.42 -9.16 1.94
CA MET A 37 6.83 -7.83 2.12
C MET A 37 6.63 -7.48 3.59
N GLU A 38 6.13 -8.41 4.41
CA GLU A 38 5.94 -8.21 5.84
C GLU A 38 7.26 -7.98 6.58
N ALA A 39 8.32 -8.71 6.21
CA ALA A 39 9.67 -8.47 6.73
C ALA A 39 10.17 -7.08 6.35
N MET A 40 10.01 -6.66 5.09
CA MET A 40 10.39 -5.31 4.64
C MET A 40 9.64 -4.20 5.38
N ILE A 41 8.32 -4.36 5.58
CA ILE A 41 7.50 -3.44 6.38
C ILE A 41 8.05 -3.34 7.80
N LYS A 42 8.32 -4.48 8.45
CA LYS A 42 8.85 -4.51 9.82
C LYS A 42 10.20 -3.81 9.92
N ASP A 43 11.12 -4.10 9.00
CA ASP A 43 12.47 -3.53 9.00
C ASP A 43 12.48 -2.03 8.74
N ASN A 44 11.60 -1.54 7.84
CA ASN A 44 11.46 -0.11 7.62
C ASN A 44 10.83 0.59 8.83
N LEU A 45 9.76 0.04 9.39
CA LEU A 45 9.09 0.64 10.55
C LEU A 45 9.94 0.58 11.83
N ALA A 46 10.89 -0.35 11.93
CA ALA A 46 11.84 -0.42 13.05
C ALA A 46 12.80 0.78 13.09
N LYS A 47 13.07 1.41 11.94
CA LYS A 47 13.95 2.60 11.81
C LYS A 47 13.24 3.92 12.17
N ILE A 48 11.97 3.85 12.55
CA ILE A 48 11.11 5.01 12.81
C ILE A 48 10.75 5.02 14.29
N LYS A 49 11.20 6.05 15.02
CA LYS A 49 11.01 6.14 16.48
C LYS A 49 9.55 6.37 16.88
N HIS A 50 8.85 7.25 16.16
CA HIS A 50 7.45 7.58 16.45
C HIS A 50 6.61 7.54 15.18
N LYS A 51 5.53 6.74 15.19
CA LYS A 51 4.53 6.68 14.12
C LYS A 51 3.24 7.31 14.61
N ILE A 52 2.68 8.24 13.84
CA ILE A 52 1.48 9.00 14.22
C ILE A 52 0.49 8.99 13.07
N PHE A 53 -0.65 8.35 13.27
CA PHE A 53 -1.80 8.46 12.39
C PHE A 53 -2.56 9.75 12.66
N VAL A 54 -2.92 10.45 11.59
CA VAL A 54 -3.89 11.53 11.61
C VAL A 54 -5.16 10.99 10.94
N LEU A 55 -6.23 10.92 11.72
CA LEU A 55 -7.51 10.30 11.37
C LEU A 55 -8.63 11.34 11.41
N SER A 56 -9.73 11.08 10.70
CA SER A 56 -10.96 11.87 10.83
C SER A 56 -12.20 11.03 10.60
N GLY A 57 -13.30 11.35 11.29
CA GLY A 57 -14.58 10.65 11.10
C GLY A 57 -15.33 11.06 9.82
N LYS A 58 -15.04 12.25 9.28
CA LYS A 58 -15.64 12.79 8.06
C LYS A 58 -14.58 13.43 7.16
N GLY A 59 -14.89 13.56 5.87
CA GLY A 59 -14.10 14.37 4.95
C GLY A 59 -14.27 15.87 5.21
N GLY A 60 -13.29 16.68 4.81
CA GLY A 60 -13.38 18.14 4.88
C GLY A 60 -13.09 18.80 6.23
N VAL A 61 -12.71 18.04 7.27
CA VAL A 61 -12.39 18.60 8.60
C VAL A 61 -10.98 19.22 8.71
N GLY A 62 -10.22 19.27 7.61
CA GLY A 62 -8.85 19.79 7.61
C GLY A 62 -7.76 18.81 8.05
N LYS A 63 -8.07 17.50 8.10
CA LYS A 63 -7.13 16.41 8.47
C LYS A 63 -5.77 16.52 7.75
N SER A 64 -5.77 16.57 6.43
CA SER A 64 -4.53 16.66 5.63
C SER A 64 -3.74 17.93 5.90
N SER A 65 -4.41 19.06 6.10
CA SER A 65 -3.77 20.32 6.50
C SER A 65 -3.10 20.21 7.88
N VAL A 66 -3.73 19.52 8.83
CA VAL A 66 -3.13 19.23 10.14
C VAL A 66 -1.92 18.32 9.98
N SER A 67 -2.01 17.26 9.18
CA SER A 67 -0.91 16.34 8.87
C SER A 67 0.30 17.07 8.29
N ALA A 68 0.09 17.89 7.26
CA ALA A 68 1.13 18.67 6.59
C ALA A 68 1.82 19.67 7.55
N ASN A 69 1.03 20.42 8.33
CA ASN A 69 1.57 21.40 9.26
C ASN A 69 2.32 20.75 10.42
N LEU A 70 1.81 19.61 10.94
CA LEU A 70 2.49 18.86 11.98
C LEU A 70 3.85 18.37 11.50
N ALA A 71 3.90 17.72 10.34
CA ALA A 71 5.15 17.22 9.76
C ALA A 71 6.15 18.35 9.48
N THR A 72 5.67 19.45 8.88
CA THR A 72 6.51 20.63 8.60
C THR A 72 7.04 21.26 9.88
N THR A 73 6.23 21.33 10.94
CA THR A 73 6.64 21.91 12.22
C THR A 73 7.69 21.05 12.92
N LEU A 74 7.55 19.72 12.89
CA LEU A 74 8.54 18.79 13.43
C LEU A 74 9.86 18.89 12.68
N ALA A 75 9.83 18.94 11.34
CA ALA A 75 11.01 19.14 10.51
C ALA A 75 11.71 20.49 10.80
N LYS A 76 10.95 21.57 10.95
CA LYS A 76 11.47 22.90 11.32
C LYS A 76 12.12 22.93 12.72
N LYS A 77 11.71 22.03 13.62
CA LYS A 77 12.34 21.84 14.93
C LYS A 77 13.60 20.97 14.87
N GLY A 78 14.00 20.49 13.69
CA GLY A 78 15.21 19.69 13.48
C GLY A 78 15.01 18.17 13.58
N TYR A 79 13.76 17.69 13.67
CA TYR A 79 13.49 16.26 13.70
C TYR A 79 13.43 15.67 12.28
N LYS A 80 14.07 14.52 12.08
CA LYS A 80 13.95 13.76 10.81
C LYS A 80 12.52 13.27 10.68
N THR A 81 11.76 13.84 9.74
CA THR A 81 10.32 13.67 9.64
C THR A 81 9.92 13.14 8.27
N GLY A 82 9.11 12.07 8.28
CA GLY A 82 8.40 11.58 7.11
C GLY A 82 6.92 11.97 7.17
N LEU A 83 6.33 12.31 6.03
CA LEU A 83 4.90 12.47 5.85
C LEU A 83 4.43 11.53 4.74
N MET A 84 3.50 10.64 5.09
CA MET A 84 2.93 9.65 4.18
C MET A 84 1.43 9.90 4.03
N ASP A 85 1.01 10.21 2.82
CA ASP A 85 -0.40 10.37 2.43
C ASP A 85 -0.90 9.10 1.76
N VAL A 86 -1.89 8.46 2.38
CA VAL A 86 -2.51 7.22 1.90
C VAL A 86 -3.94 7.44 1.38
N ASP A 87 -4.38 8.71 1.27
CA ASP A 87 -5.70 9.06 0.74
C ASP A 87 -5.66 9.21 -0.79
N VAL A 88 -6.33 8.27 -1.47
CA VAL A 88 -6.41 8.23 -2.94
C VAL A 88 -7.43 9.25 -3.48
N HIS A 89 -8.42 9.63 -2.68
CA HIS A 89 -9.62 10.34 -3.16
C HIS A 89 -9.69 11.82 -2.74
N GLY A 90 -8.75 12.30 -1.91
CA GLY A 90 -8.74 13.65 -1.36
C GLY A 90 -7.84 14.67 -2.09
N PRO A 91 -8.06 15.98 -1.92
CA PRO A 91 -7.08 17.00 -2.29
C PRO A 91 -5.78 16.76 -1.50
N SER A 92 -4.69 16.52 -2.24
CA SER A 92 -3.55 15.76 -1.71
C SER A 92 -2.53 16.59 -0.96
N ILE A 93 -1.86 15.94 0.00
CA ILE A 93 -0.54 16.37 0.49
C ILE A 93 0.41 16.63 -0.68
N ALA A 94 0.36 15.83 -1.76
CA ALA A 94 1.16 16.07 -2.96
C ALA A 94 0.92 17.48 -3.53
N GLN A 95 -0.33 17.95 -3.59
CA GLN A 95 -0.65 19.30 -4.06
C GLN A 95 -0.16 20.37 -3.08
N MET A 96 -0.29 20.14 -1.77
CA MET A 96 0.19 21.09 -0.74
C MET A 96 1.71 21.33 -0.79
N PHE A 97 2.46 20.34 -1.27
CA PHE A 97 3.92 20.40 -1.41
C PHE A 97 4.39 20.56 -2.87
N ASP A 98 3.48 20.86 -3.81
CA ASP A 98 3.75 21.01 -5.25
C ASP A 98 4.49 19.80 -5.87
N ILE A 99 4.15 18.60 -5.40
CA ILE A 99 4.69 17.33 -5.91
C ILE A 99 3.86 16.91 -7.12
N THR A 100 4.39 17.22 -8.30
CA THR A 100 3.76 16.91 -9.59
C THR A 100 4.29 15.62 -10.21
N GLU A 101 5.56 15.32 -9.95
CA GLU A 101 6.28 14.17 -10.52
C GLU A 101 5.98 12.85 -9.81
N LEU A 102 6.15 11.75 -10.54
CA LEU A 102 6.13 10.41 -9.96
C LEU A 102 7.31 10.22 -9.00
N LEU A 103 7.21 9.24 -8.10
CA LEU A 103 8.31 8.85 -7.23
C LEU A 103 9.42 8.15 -8.03
N ASP A 104 10.66 8.52 -7.72
CA ASP A 104 11.83 7.86 -8.30
C ASP A 104 12.01 6.45 -7.71
N ILE A 105 12.58 5.56 -8.50
CA ILE A 105 12.95 4.21 -8.06
C ILE A 105 14.45 4.22 -7.75
N ALA A 106 14.83 3.62 -6.63
CA ALA A 106 16.23 3.49 -6.23
C ALA A 106 17.04 2.70 -7.29
N PRO A 107 18.35 2.94 -7.44
CA PRO A 107 19.17 2.28 -8.48
C PRO A 107 19.19 0.75 -8.42
N ASP A 108 18.88 0.17 -7.27
CA ASP A 108 18.77 -1.28 -7.08
C ASP A 108 17.40 -1.85 -7.50
N ASN A 109 16.49 -1.01 -7.98
CA ASN A 109 15.10 -1.29 -8.34
C ASN A 109 14.25 -1.93 -7.23
N LYS A 110 14.66 -1.80 -5.97
CA LYS A 110 13.95 -2.44 -4.84
C LYS A 110 13.12 -1.47 -4.02
N GLN A 111 13.45 -0.18 -4.05
CA GLN A 111 12.83 0.81 -3.18
C GLN A 111 12.33 2.03 -3.94
N LEU A 112 11.25 2.63 -3.43
CA LEU A 112 10.74 3.93 -3.85
C LEU A 112 11.45 5.02 -3.06
N LEU A 113 11.93 6.05 -3.75
CA LEU A 113 12.56 7.20 -3.10
C LEU A 113 11.48 8.22 -2.73
N PRO A 114 11.38 8.61 -1.45
CA PRO A 114 10.46 9.66 -1.05
C PRO A 114 10.93 11.01 -1.61
N ARG A 115 10.00 11.95 -1.85
CA ARG A 115 10.38 13.30 -2.27
C ARG A 115 10.93 14.09 -1.09
N GLN A 116 12.15 14.59 -1.24
CA GLN A 116 12.80 15.44 -0.26
C GLN A 116 12.28 16.87 -0.40
N ILE A 117 11.60 17.39 0.62
CA ILE A 117 11.06 18.77 0.62
C ILE A 117 12.09 19.75 1.18
N ASN A 118 12.81 19.35 2.23
CA ASN A 118 13.93 20.08 2.82
C ASN A 118 14.80 19.08 3.58
N GLU A 119 15.90 19.48 4.21
CA GLU A 119 16.85 18.57 4.90
C GLU A 119 16.20 17.58 5.87
N ASN A 120 15.11 17.97 6.54
CA ASN A 120 14.47 17.19 7.59
C ASN A 120 13.08 16.63 7.22
N LEU A 121 12.56 16.91 6.02
CA LEU A 121 11.23 16.49 5.61
C LEU A 121 11.24 15.69 4.31
N LYS A 122 10.72 14.47 4.39
CA LYS A 122 10.45 13.58 3.26
C LYS A 122 8.95 13.35 3.12
N VAL A 123 8.44 13.38 1.89
CA VAL A 123 7.01 13.23 1.60
C VAL A 123 6.79 12.12 0.60
N VAL A 124 5.78 11.30 0.85
CA VAL A 124 5.21 10.32 -0.09
C VAL A 124 3.71 10.50 -0.10
N SER A 125 3.10 10.46 -1.28
CA SER A 125 1.65 10.38 -1.44
C SER A 125 1.30 9.29 -2.42
N VAL A 126 0.22 8.55 -2.16
CA VAL A 126 -0.30 7.54 -3.09
C VAL A 126 -0.64 8.15 -4.45
N GLN A 127 -1.06 9.42 -4.49
CA GLN A 127 -1.34 10.10 -5.76
C GLN A 127 -0.09 10.31 -6.62
N ALA A 128 1.10 10.37 -6.02
CA ALA A 128 2.36 10.45 -6.74
C ALA A 128 2.80 9.11 -7.37
N LEU A 129 2.02 8.03 -7.24
CA LEU A 129 2.22 6.80 -8.01
C LEU A 129 1.21 6.61 -9.13
N MET A 130 0.14 7.39 -9.18
CA MET A 130 -0.87 7.28 -10.23
C MET A 130 -0.41 8.08 -11.45
N GLN A 131 -0.09 7.37 -12.54
CA GLN A 131 0.31 7.99 -13.82
C GLN A 131 -0.79 8.89 -14.40
N ASP A 132 -2.05 8.53 -14.15
CA ASP A 132 -3.22 9.28 -14.58
C ASP A 132 -4.02 9.71 -13.36
N ARG A 133 -4.02 11.02 -13.08
CA ARG A 133 -4.72 11.62 -11.92
C ARG A 133 -6.24 11.66 -12.13
N ASP A 134 -6.71 11.53 -13.37
CA ASP A 134 -8.12 11.57 -13.75
C ASP A 134 -8.72 10.16 -13.92
N GLN A 135 -7.89 9.11 -13.96
CA GLN A 135 -8.41 7.75 -13.84
C GLN A 135 -8.90 7.49 -12.43
N ALA A 136 -10.23 7.54 -12.27
CA ALA A 136 -10.93 6.94 -11.15
C ALA A 136 -10.73 5.41 -11.17
N VAL A 137 -9.54 4.96 -10.78
CA VAL A 137 -9.28 3.54 -10.55
C VAL A 137 -10.13 3.13 -9.36
N ILE A 138 -11.10 2.25 -9.58
CA ILE A 138 -11.87 1.64 -8.49
C ILE A 138 -10.97 0.57 -7.88
N TRP A 139 -10.21 0.95 -6.86
CA TRP A 139 -9.39 0.03 -6.09
C TRP A 139 -10.31 -0.85 -5.23
N ARG A 140 -10.44 -2.14 -5.56
CA ARG A 140 -11.08 -3.10 -4.65
C ARG A 140 -10.22 -3.28 -3.40
N GLY A 141 -10.83 -3.46 -2.23
CA GLY A 141 -10.17 -3.50 -0.91
C GLY A 141 -8.79 -4.18 -0.88
N PRO A 142 -8.66 -5.44 -1.34
CA PRO A 142 -7.37 -6.15 -1.33
C PRO A 142 -6.25 -5.48 -2.15
N ALA A 143 -6.58 -4.83 -3.27
CA ALA A 143 -5.61 -4.11 -4.09
C ALA A 143 -5.12 -2.84 -3.37
N LYS A 144 -6.03 -2.11 -2.71
CA LYS A 144 -5.70 -0.92 -1.92
C LYS A 144 -4.80 -1.30 -0.73
N THR A 145 -5.13 -2.36 0.00
CA THR A 145 -4.29 -2.91 1.07
C THR A 145 -2.90 -3.27 0.59
N GLY A 146 -2.80 -3.97 -0.56
CA GLY A 146 -1.52 -4.36 -1.15
C GLY A 146 -0.63 -3.16 -1.46
N ILE A 147 -1.20 -2.10 -2.04
CA ILE A 147 -0.49 -0.85 -2.30
C ILE A 147 -0.02 -0.19 -1.02
N ILE A 148 -0.88 -0.03 -0.01
CA ILE A 148 -0.50 0.59 1.26
C ILE A 148 0.65 -0.18 1.90
N LYS A 149 0.58 -1.52 1.93
CA LYS A 149 1.66 -2.40 2.40
C LYS A 149 2.95 -2.18 1.60
N GLN A 150 2.84 -2.14 0.28
CA GLN A 150 3.98 -1.88 -0.61
C GLN A 150 4.60 -0.51 -0.34
N PHE A 151 3.83 0.55 -0.11
CA PHE A 151 4.34 1.87 0.24
C PHE A 151 5.10 1.86 1.56
N VAL A 152 4.50 1.27 2.60
CA VAL A 152 5.15 1.18 3.91
C VAL A 152 6.45 0.37 3.84
N GLY A 153 6.44 -0.75 3.10
CA GLY A 153 7.57 -1.67 2.99
C GLY A 153 8.64 -1.29 1.96
N SER A 154 8.30 -0.53 0.93
CA SER A 154 9.22 -0.28 -0.20
C SER A 154 9.77 1.14 -0.22
N VAL A 155 9.24 2.08 0.57
CA VAL A 155 9.80 3.44 0.60
C VAL A 155 11.09 3.50 1.42
N ALA A 156 12.13 4.08 0.82
CA ALA A 156 13.44 4.30 1.44
C ALA A 156 13.42 5.48 2.43
N TRP A 157 12.65 5.38 3.52
CA TRP A 157 12.54 6.44 4.53
C TRP A 157 13.90 6.76 5.20
N GLY A 158 14.73 5.73 5.40
CA GLY A 158 15.92 5.81 6.25
C GLY A 158 15.53 5.88 7.73
N GLU A 159 16.36 6.52 8.54
CA GLU A 159 16.05 6.75 9.95
C GLU A 159 15.18 8.01 10.11
N LEU A 160 14.07 7.88 10.84
CA LEU A 160 13.16 8.99 11.15
C LEU A 160 12.90 9.07 12.65
N ASP A 161 12.81 10.29 13.16
CA ASP A 161 12.27 10.55 14.49
C ASP A 161 10.73 10.44 14.47
N PHE A 162 10.10 10.96 13.43
CA PHE A 162 8.64 10.94 13.28
C PHE A 162 8.22 10.51 11.87
N LEU A 163 7.23 9.63 11.78
CA LEU A 163 6.44 9.38 10.58
C LEU A 163 5.00 9.80 10.86
N ILE A 164 4.52 10.80 10.12
CA ILE A 164 3.14 11.27 10.13
C ILE A 164 2.40 10.58 8.99
N ILE A 165 1.28 9.94 9.27
CA ILE A 165 0.48 9.24 8.28
C ILE A 165 -0.90 9.91 8.17
N ASP A 166 -1.18 10.48 7.01
CA ASP A 166 -2.48 11.06 6.67
C ASP A 166 -3.40 9.96 6.13
N ALA A 167 -4.27 9.43 7.00
CA ALA A 167 -5.16 8.31 6.67
C ALA A 167 -6.40 8.77 5.88
N PRO A 168 -7.11 7.89 5.14
CA PRO A 168 -8.37 8.26 4.50
C PRO A 168 -9.42 8.69 5.55
N PRO A 169 -10.44 9.47 5.18
CA PRO A 169 -11.52 9.84 6.09
C PRO A 169 -12.46 8.66 6.38
N GLY A 170 -13.17 8.74 7.50
CA GLY A 170 -14.22 7.80 7.89
C GLY A 170 -13.73 6.68 8.81
N THR A 171 -14.57 5.67 8.97
CA THR A 171 -14.31 4.48 9.80
C THR A 171 -14.55 3.19 9.03
N GLY A 172 -14.48 3.25 7.70
CA GLY A 172 -14.60 2.08 6.83
C GLY A 172 -13.33 1.21 6.85
N ASP A 173 -13.23 0.32 5.87
CA ASP A 173 -12.12 -0.63 5.80
C ASP A 173 -10.77 0.03 5.51
N GLU A 174 -10.74 1.20 4.84
CA GLU A 174 -9.50 1.84 4.40
C GLU A 174 -8.67 2.41 5.56
N PRO A 175 -9.22 3.27 6.44
CA PRO A 175 -8.52 3.69 7.65
C PRO A 175 -8.12 2.51 8.54
N LEU A 176 -8.99 1.49 8.67
CA LEU A 176 -8.71 0.31 9.49
C LEU A 176 -7.53 -0.51 8.94
N THR A 177 -7.49 -0.74 7.63
CA THR A 177 -6.40 -1.44 6.94
C THR A 177 -5.06 -0.75 7.15
N VAL A 178 -5.05 0.58 7.02
CA VAL A 178 -3.85 1.41 7.21
C VAL A 178 -3.33 1.25 8.65
N VAL A 179 -4.23 1.36 9.63
CA VAL A 179 -3.89 1.22 11.05
C VAL A 179 -3.35 -0.18 11.39
N GLN A 180 -3.92 -1.22 10.80
CA GLN A 180 -3.44 -2.60 10.98
C GLN A 180 -2.08 -2.86 10.35
N THR A 181 -1.70 -2.11 9.31
CA THR A 181 -0.44 -2.30 8.57
C THR A 181 0.75 -1.68 9.30
N ILE A 182 0.53 -0.64 10.11
CA ILE A 182 1.59 0.08 10.84
C ILE A 182 1.35 -0.11 12.34
N PRO A 183 1.86 -1.20 12.92
CA PRO A 183 1.66 -1.46 14.34
C PRO A 183 2.30 -0.38 15.21
N GLU A 184 1.79 -0.23 16.44
CA GLU A 184 2.29 0.67 17.49
C GLU A 184 2.19 2.18 17.19
N ALA A 185 1.57 2.55 16.06
CA ALA A 185 1.32 3.95 15.76
C ALA A 185 0.29 4.56 16.71
N LYS A 186 0.54 5.80 17.14
CA LYS A 186 -0.38 6.60 17.95
C LYS A 186 -1.38 7.31 17.05
N GLY A 187 -2.58 7.59 17.53
CA GLY A 187 -3.62 8.27 16.76
C GLY A 187 -3.87 9.71 17.22
N ILE A 188 -4.01 10.63 16.27
CA ILE A 188 -4.60 11.96 16.43
C ILE A 188 -5.90 11.96 15.63
N ILE A 189 -7.01 12.29 16.28
CA ILE A 189 -8.31 12.41 15.60
C ILE A 189 -8.63 13.89 15.41
N VAL A 190 -8.83 14.29 14.16
CA VAL A 190 -9.23 15.64 13.78
C VAL A 190 -10.75 15.67 13.65
N THR A 191 -11.38 16.60 14.38
CA THR A 191 -12.82 16.83 14.39
C THR A 191 -13.13 18.32 14.52
N THR A 192 -14.33 18.71 14.13
CA THR A 192 -14.91 20.05 14.29
C THR A 192 -16.16 19.98 15.15
#